data_AF-A0A936T3Z0-F1
#
_entry.id   AF-A0A936T3Z0-F1
#
_cell.length_a   1.000
_cell.length_b   1.000
_cell.length_c   1.000
_cell.angle_alpha   90.00
_cell.angle_beta   90.00
_cell.angle_gamma   90.00
#
_symmetry.space_group_name_H-M   'P 1'
#
loop_
_entity.id
_entity.type
_entity.pdbx_description
1 polymer ?
#
loop_
_entity_poly.entity_id
_entity_poly.type
_entity_poly.pdbx_seq_one_letter_code
_entity_poly.pdbx_strand_id
1 'polypeptide(L)'
;MTASPSQTSAPSTSFGISPVFKTGNIPLVHNRPSGDPTPSPEDRTLTIRLREAGDLLGIRLLDHLVLGEDRLYSFADQGWPL
;
A
#
# COMPACT_ATOMS: atom_id res chain seq x y z
N MET A 1 -20.18 27.78 -37.04
CA MET A 1 -20.00 28.06 -35.60
C MET A 1 -20.46 26.82 -34.84
N THR A 2 -19.69 25.74 -34.98
CA THR A 2 -18.75 25.19 -33.98
C THR A 2 -19.50 24.52 -32.82
N ALA A 3 -19.88 23.26 -33.03
CA ALA A 3 -20.10 22.32 -31.94
C ALA A 3 -18.71 21.93 -31.40
N SER A 4 -18.44 22.23 -30.12
CA SER A 4 -17.24 21.78 -29.41
C SER A 4 -17.31 20.27 -29.18
N PRO A 5 -16.28 19.49 -29.56
CA PRO A 5 -16.25 18.08 -29.24
C PRO A 5 -15.77 17.85 -27.80
N SER A 6 -16.57 17.07 -27.08
CA SER A 6 -16.18 16.06 -26.08
C SER A 6 -15.02 16.38 -25.15
N GLN A 7 -15.37 16.67 -23.89
CA GLN A 7 -14.48 16.38 -22.77
C GLN A 7 -14.22 14.87 -22.75
N THR A 8 -13.02 14.47 -23.16
CA THR A 8 -12.52 13.11 -22.96
C THR A 8 -12.33 12.93 -21.46
N SER A 9 -13.30 12.30 -20.79
CA SER A 9 -13.07 11.75 -19.46
C SER A 9 -11.97 10.70 -19.60
N ALA A 10 -10.77 11.02 -19.13
CA ALA A 10 -9.76 9.99 -18.88
C ALA A 10 -10.43 8.92 -18.00
N PRO A 11 -10.29 7.63 -18.31
CA PRO A 11 -10.77 6.60 -17.41
C PRO A 11 -9.98 6.77 -16.11
N SER A 12 -10.64 7.22 -15.05
CA SER A 12 -10.13 7.06 -13.71
C SER A 12 -10.09 5.56 -13.46
N THR A 13 -8.95 4.95 -13.79
CA THR A 13 -8.61 3.59 -13.39
C THR A 13 -8.58 3.59 -11.87
N SER A 14 -9.74 3.44 -11.25
CA SER A 14 -9.85 3.18 -9.83
C SER A 14 -9.32 1.77 -9.67
N PHE A 15 -8.04 1.65 -9.30
CA PHE A 15 -7.46 0.38 -8.88
C PHE A 15 -8.26 -0.05 -7.65
N GLY A 16 -9.22 -0.94 -7.86
CA GLY A 16 -10.08 -1.48 -6.82
C GLY A 16 -9.27 -2.42 -5.93
N ILE A 17 -8.44 -1.88 -5.05
CA ILE A 17 -7.95 -2.62 -3.89
C ILE A 17 -9.13 -2.74 -2.93
N SER A 18 -9.86 -3.85 -3.01
CA SER A 18 -10.76 -4.30 -1.93
C SER A 18 -9.97 -5.24 -1.03
N PRO A 19 -9.28 -4.74 0.01
CA PRO A 19 -8.61 -5.65 0.91
C PRO A 19 -9.67 -6.30 1.81
N VAL A 20 -9.86 -7.60 1.61
CA VAL A 20 -10.67 -8.44 2.51
C VAL A 20 -9.78 -8.81 3.69
N PHE A 21 -9.93 -8.13 4.82
CA PHE A 21 -9.19 -8.44 6.03
C PHE A 21 -9.86 -9.59 6.79
N LYS A 22 -9.11 -10.68 6.98
CA LYS A 22 -9.51 -11.78 7.85
C LYS A 22 -9.27 -11.35 9.31
N THR A 23 -10.16 -11.73 10.21
CA THR A 23 -10.03 -11.43 11.66
C THR A 23 -8.72 -12.02 12.20
N GLY A 24 -7.85 -11.16 12.76
CA GLY A 24 -6.52 -11.55 13.26
C GLY A 24 -5.34 -11.21 12.34
N ASN A 25 -5.59 -10.43 11.27
CA ASN A 25 -4.57 -9.99 10.32
C ASN A 25 -4.66 -8.49 10.10
N ILE A 26 -3.53 -7.78 10.15
CA ILE A 26 -3.50 -6.31 10.04
C ILE A 26 -2.60 -5.91 8.86
N PRO A 27 -3.09 -5.09 7.91
CA PRO A 27 -2.23 -4.39 6.96
C PRO A 27 -1.62 -3.14 7.61
N LEU A 28 -0.43 -2.72 7.19
CA LEU A 28 0.04 -1.36 7.44
C LEU A 28 0.05 -0.56 6.14
N VAL A 29 -0.49 0.66 6.19
CA VAL A 29 -0.52 1.56 5.04
C VAL A 29 -0.06 2.94 5.49
N HIS A 30 0.93 3.53 4.83
CA HIS A 30 1.28 4.94 5.03
C HIS A 30 1.50 5.65 3.69
N ASN A 31 1.16 6.94 3.67
CA ASN A 31 1.23 7.79 2.48
C ASN A 31 2.49 8.64 2.52
N ARG A 32 3.23 8.69 1.40
CA ARG A 32 4.39 9.58 1.22
C ARG A 32 3.97 10.80 0.38
N PRO A 33 3.90 12.01 0.95
CA PRO A 33 3.53 13.23 0.22
C PRO A 33 4.45 13.55 -0.97
N SER A 34 5.65 12.96 -1.01
CA SER A 34 6.61 13.07 -2.12
C SER A 34 6.21 12.29 -3.37
N GLY A 35 5.20 11.42 -3.31
CA GLY A 35 4.75 10.57 -4.41
C GLY A 35 5.63 9.34 -4.70
N ASP A 36 6.84 9.27 -4.15
CA ASP A 36 7.74 8.10 -4.22
C ASP A 36 7.36 7.02 -3.18
N PRO A 37 6.98 5.80 -3.61
CA PRO A 37 6.63 4.70 -2.71
C PRO A 37 7.85 3.96 -2.15
N THR A 38 9.08 4.39 -2.43
CA THR A 38 10.29 3.72 -1.92
C THR A 38 10.31 3.78 -0.38
N PRO A 39 10.41 2.63 0.33
CA PRO A 39 10.39 2.62 1.79
C PRO A 39 11.67 3.23 2.37
N SER A 40 11.49 4.11 3.34
CA SER A 40 12.56 4.67 4.15
C SER A 40 13.20 3.62 5.09
N PRO A 41 14.38 3.91 5.67
CA PRO A 41 14.95 3.08 6.73
C PRO A 41 14.00 2.88 7.93
N GLU A 42 13.23 3.91 8.26
CA GLU A 42 12.23 3.90 9.33
C GLU A 42 11.09 2.94 9.00
N ASP A 43 10.61 2.93 7.75
CA ASP A 43 9.54 2.04 7.30
C ASP A 43 9.97 0.57 7.40
N ARG A 44 11.21 0.27 7.02
CA ARG A 44 11.79 -1.09 7.14
C ARG A 44 11.89 -1.51 8.61
N THR A 45 12.38 -0.61 9.46
CA THR A 45 12.50 -0.86 10.91
C THR A 45 11.13 -1.10 11.53
N LEU A 46 10.13 -0.30 11.15
CA LEU A 46 8.75 -0.46 11.61
C LEU A 46 8.16 -1.80 11.17
N THR A 47 8.39 -2.20 9.90
CA THR A 47 7.94 -3.49 9.36
C THR A 47 8.45 -4.65 10.21
N ILE A 48 9.75 -4.65 10.52
CA ILE A 48 10.39 -5.71 11.33
C ILE A 48 9.78 -5.77 12.72
N ARG A 49 9.60 -4.61 13.38
CA ARG A 49 9.01 -4.54 14.72
C ARG A 49 7.56 -5.01 14.75
N LEU A 50 6.78 -4.68 13.73
CA LEU A 50 5.38 -5.10 13.64
C LEU A 50 5.24 -6.59 13.38
N ARG A 51 6.09 -7.17 12.53
CA ARG A 51 6.19 -8.63 12.38
C ARG A 51 6.48 -9.29 13.72
N GLU A 52 7.54 -8.86 14.41
CA GLU A 52 7.95 -9.45 15.69
C GLU A 52 6.86 -9.32 16.76
N ALA A 53 6.23 -8.16 16.86
CA ALA A 53 5.10 -7.96 17.78
C ALA A 53 3.90 -8.85 17.39
N GLY A 54 3.64 -8.99 16.09
CA GLY A 54 2.62 -9.87 15.57
C GLY A 54 2.85 -11.33 15.94
N ASP A 55 4.07 -11.84 15.75
CA ASP A 55 4.47 -13.20 16.11
C ASP A 55 4.23 -13.49 17.60
N LEU A 56 4.60 -12.54 18.48
CA LEU A 56 4.36 -12.65 19.92
C LEU A 56 2.88 -12.69 20.29
N LEU A 57 2.03 -12.02 19.52
CA LEU A 57 0.59 -11.91 19.76
C LEU A 57 -0.24 -12.96 18.99
N GLY A 58 0.40 -13.78 18.15
CA GLY A 58 -0.30 -14.69 17.24
C GLY A 58 -1.07 -13.98 16.12
N ILE A 59 -0.69 -12.74 15.79
CA ILE A 59 -1.30 -11.90 14.75
C ILE A 59 -0.31 -11.78 13.60
N ARG A 60 -0.67 -12.25 12.41
CA ARG A 60 0.22 -12.20 11.26
C ARG A 60 0.15 -10.83 10.56
N LEU A 61 1.32 -10.22 10.34
CA LEU A 61 1.46 -9.07 9.44
C LEU A 61 1.33 -9.59 7.99
N LEU A 62 0.27 -9.20 7.29
CA LEU A 62 0.06 -9.70 5.92
C LEU A 62 0.91 -8.96 4.90
N ASP A 63 0.96 -7.64 5.04
CA ASP A 63 1.73 -6.78 4.16
C ASP A 63 1.94 -5.41 4.84
N HIS A 64 2.99 -4.74 4.41
CA HIS A 64 3.19 -3.31 4.64
C HIS A 64 3.23 -2.64 3.27
N LEU A 65 2.27 -1.74 3.04
CA LEU A 65 2.11 -1.02 1.79
C LEU A 65 2.58 0.43 1.96
N VAL A 66 3.52 0.85 1.12
CA VAL A 66 3.90 2.26 0.98
C VAL A 66 3.20 2.82 -0.25
N LEU A 67 2.33 3.82 -0.03
CA LEU A 67 1.60 4.48 -1.10
C LEU A 67 2.36 5.71 -1.59
N GLY A 68 2.66 5.72 -2.89
CA GLY A 68 3.06 6.89 -3.66
C GLY A 68 1.88 7.43 -4.47
N GLU A 69 2.15 8.36 -5.38
CA GLU A 69 1.10 9.08 -6.14
C GLU A 69 0.35 8.14 -7.10
N ASP A 70 1.08 7.43 -7.96
CA ASP A 70 0.53 6.44 -8.91
C ASP A 70 1.14 5.05 -8.74
N ARG A 71 1.83 4.82 -7.62
CA ARG A 71 2.64 3.60 -7.41
C ARG A 71 2.53 3.10 -5.97
N LEU A 72 2.74 1.80 -5.83
CA LEU A 72 2.69 1.07 -4.58
C LEU A 72 4.01 0.31 -4.39
N TYR A 73 4.51 0.27 -3.17
CA TYR A 73 5.49 -0.72 -2.74
C TYR A 73 4.84 -1.67 -1.74
N SER A 74 4.80 -2.96 -2.07
CA SER A 74 4.40 -4.05 -1.16
C SER A 74 5.64 -4.74 -0.63
N PHE A 75 5.78 -4.82 0.69
CA PHE A 75 6.89 -5.58 1.29
C PHE A 75 6.76 -7.08 0.98
N ALA A 76 5.54 -7.61 0.95
CA ALA A 76 5.28 -9.01 0.60
C ALA A 76 5.71 -9.34 -0.84
N ASP A 77 5.33 -8.52 -1.82
CA ASP A 77 5.69 -8.72 -3.24
C ASP A 77 7.20 -8.63 -3.48
N GLN A 78 7.90 -7.89 -2.62
CA GLN A 78 9.35 -7.73 -2.66
C GLN A 78 10.09 -8.84 -1.88
N GLY A 79 9.36 -9.86 -1.40
CA GLY A 79 9.93 -11.06 -0.79
C GLY A 79 10.40 -10.89 0.66
N TRP A 80 9.89 -9.88 1.38
CA TRP A 80 10.24 -9.72 2.79
C TRP A 80 9.62 -10.81 3.66
N PRO A 81 10.31 -11.24 4.73
CA PRO A 81 9.75 -12.17 5.71
C PRO A 81 8.81 -11.41 6.68
N LEU A 82 7.50 -11.51 6.44
CA LEU A 82 6.42 -10.87 7.22
C LEU A 82 5.61 -11.87 8.06
#